data_AF-A0A401NGZ9-F1
#
_entry.id   AF-A0A401NGZ9-F1
#
_cell.length_a   1.000
_cell.length_b   1.000
_cell.length_c   1.000
_cell.angle_alpha   90.00
_cell.angle_beta   90.00
_cell.angle_gamma   90.00
#
_symmetry.space_group_name_H-M   'P 1'
#
loop_
_entity.id
_entity.type
_entity.pdbx_description
1 polymer ?
#
loop_
_entity_poly.entity_id
_entity_poly.type
_entity_poly.pdbx_seq_one_letter_code
_entity_poly.pdbx_strand_id
1 'polypeptide(L)'
;ISVNDDYRILATDCYRISVNDDYRILVTDCSRISVNEDYQILVTECYRISVNEDYRILVTDFYRISVNEDYRILVTDCCRISVNENYQILVTDCYRILVNDDYRILVTHCYRISFNDDYRILGSDCCRISGNVDYRILVTECYRISVNEDYRILVTYFYRISVNEGYRILVTHCYKISVNKDDRILVTDCCRISVNEDYRILVTDCSRISVNEDYRILVTDCYRISVNEDYRILVTDYYRISVNEGYRILVTDCYRISVNEDYRILVTDCYRLSVNEGYRILVTDCYRISVNEDYRILGTDCCRISGNVDYRILVTECCRISVNEDYRILVTDCYRISVNEDYQILVTDCCRISGNEDYRILVTECCRI
;
A
#
# COMPACT_ATOMS: atom_id res chain seq x y z
N ILE A 1 -32.55 40.48 17.96
CA ILE A 1 -33.85 39.84 18.24
C ILE A 1 -33.59 38.73 19.24
N SER A 2 -34.34 38.72 20.34
CA SER A 2 -34.31 37.63 21.32
C SER A 2 -35.74 37.10 21.40
N VAL A 3 -35.90 35.82 21.11
CA VAL A 3 -37.20 35.15 21.06
C VAL A 3 -37.12 33.93 21.97
N ASN A 4 -38.16 33.75 22.77
CA ASN A 4 -38.40 32.55 23.55
C ASN A 4 -39.79 32.04 23.16
N ASP A 5 -39.89 30.77 22.80
CA ASP A 5 -41.14 30.06 22.51
C ASP A 5 -41.98 30.66 21.36
N ASP A 6 -41.49 30.58 20.11
CA ASP A 6 -42.26 30.92 18.91
C ASP A 6 -42.41 29.74 17.93
N TYR A 7 -43.54 29.70 17.23
CA TYR A 7 -43.75 28.65 16.22
C TYR A 7 -42.91 28.90 14.95
N ARG A 8 -42.65 30.17 14.61
CA ARG A 8 -41.89 30.58 13.42
C ARG A 8 -41.23 31.94 13.61
N ILE A 9 -39.94 32.01 13.31
CA ILE A 9 -39.22 33.28 13.17
C ILE A 9 -38.91 33.55 11.69
N LEU A 10 -39.14 34.79 11.29
CA LEU A 10 -38.77 35.35 10.01
C LEU A 10 -38.01 36.64 10.27
N ALA A 11 -36.73 36.68 9.90
CA ALA A 11 -35.87 37.82 10.14
C ALA A 11 -34.99 38.14 8.92
N THR A 12 -34.88 39.42 8.60
CA THR A 12 -34.04 39.94 7.51
C THR A 12 -33.20 41.09 8.05
N ASP A 13 -31.98 41.29 7.51
CA ASP A 13 -31.10 42.42 7.85
C ASP A 13 -30.85 42.58 9.36
N CYS A 14 -30.41 41.50 10.01
CA CYS A 14 -30.30 41.44 11.47
C CYS A 14 -28.84 41.39 11.93
N TYR A 15 -28.47 42.20 12.93
CA TYR A 15 -27.13 42.06 13.52
C TYR A 15 -27.01 40.81 14.41
N ARG A 16 -28.04 40.50 15.21
CA ARG A 16 -27.99 39.37 16.14
C ARG A 16 -29.38 38.79 16.38
N ILE A 17 -29.47 37.47 16.33
CA ILE A 17 -30.66 36.69 16.69
C ILE A 17 -30.25 35.68 17.78
N SER A 18 -31.08 35.56 18.80
CA SER A 18 -30.99 34.54 19.83
C SER A 18 -32.37 33.92 19.98
N VAL A 19 -32.44 32.61 19.82
CA VAL A 19 -33.69 31.86 19.88
C VAL A 19 -33.57 30.78 20.93
N ASN A 20 -34.60 30.68 21.76
CA ASN A 20 -34.79 29.57 22.67
C ASN A 20 -36.13 28.90 22.35
N ASP A 21 -36.04 27.71 21.77
CA ASP A 21 -37.13 26.78 21.52
C ASP A 21 -38.14 27.25 20.46
N ASP A 22 -37.85 27.03 19.17
CA ASP A 22 -38.81 27.23 18.09
C ASP A 22 -39.01 26.00 17.20
N TYR A 23 -40.03 26.06 16.33
CA TYR A 23 -40.22 25.03 15.31
C TYR A 23 -39.51 25.36 13.98
N ARG A 24 -39.44 26.63 13.57
CA ARG A 24 -38.80 27.02 12.30
C ARG A 24 -38.19 28.41 12.36
N ILE A 25 -36.93 28.51 11.94
CA ILE A 25 -36.23 29.76 11.73
C ILE A 25 -35.95 29.96 10.24
N LEU A 26 -36.31 31.13 9.72
CA LEU A 26 -35.88 31.62 8.41
C LEU A 26 -35.18 32.97 8.56
N VAL A 27 -33.88 33.01 8.24
CA VAL A 27 -33.06 34.21 8.34
C VAL A 27 -32.33 34.50 7.03
N THR A 28 -32.37 35.76 6.62
CA THR A 28 -31.56 36.30 5.54
C THR A 28 -30.73 37.46 6.07
N ASP A 29 -29.47 37.55 5.67
CA ASP A 29 -28.56 38.65 6.01
C ASP A 29 -28.42 38.87 7.51
N CYS A 30 -27.69 37.97 8.17
CA CYS A 30 -27.46 38.09 9.60
C CYS A 30 -25.99 37.99 10.02
N SER A 31 -25.53 38.87 10.92
CA SER A 31 -24.17 38.75 11.43
C SER A 31 -24.01 37.58 12.41
N ARG A 32 -24.99 37.31 13.28
CA ARG A 32 -24.90 36.27 14.31
C ARG A 32 -26.25 35.64 14.65
N ILE A 33 -26.32 34.32 14.61
CA ILE A 33 -27.47 33.52 15.05
C ILE A 33 -27.01 32.56 16.15
N SER A 34 -27.79 32.50 17.22
CA SER A 34 -27.64 31.52 18.30
C SER A 34 -28.98 30.85 18.53
N VAL A 35 -29.02 29.53 18.42
CA VAL A 35 -30.20 28.70 18.63
C VAL A 35 -29.90 27.69 19.72
N ASN A 36 -30.83 27.54 20.66
CA ASN A 36 -30.77 26.45 21.63
C ASN A 36 -31.36 25.17 21.02
N GLU A 37 -32.67 25.10 20.87
CA GLU A 37 -33.38 23.96 20.29
C GLU A 37 -34.27 24.44 19.16
N ASP A 38 -34.14 23.85 17.97
CA ASP A 38 -35.10 24.01 16.88
C ASP A 38 -35.39 22.68 16.16
N TYR A 39 -36.43 22.69 15.33
CA TYR A 39 -36.66 21.60 14.37
C TYR A 39 -36.08 21.89 12.98
N GLN A 40 -36.03 23.16 12.56
CA GLN A 40 -35.55 23.51 11.24
C GLN A 40 -35.02 24.94 11.16
N ILE A 41 -33.75 25.05 10.79
CA ILE A 41 -33.08 26.31 10.49
C ILE A 41 -32.83 26.43 8.98
N LEU A 42 -33.25 27.55 8.40
CA LEU A 42 -32.88 27.98 7.06
C LEU A 42 -32.22 29.35 7.12
N VAL A 43 -30.93 29.40 6.76
CA VAL A 43 -30.14 30.64 6.79
C VAL A 43 -29.46 30.90 5.46
N THR A 44 -29.57 32.13 5.02
CA THR A 44 -28.92 32.68 3.83
C THR A 44 -28.05 33.85 4.27
N GLU A 45 -26.79 33.88 3.85
CA GLU A 45 -25.85 34.97 4.12
C GLU A 45 -25.67 35.25 5.62
N CYS A 46 -24.80 34.47 6.27
CA CYS A 46 -24.53 34.66 7.70
C CYS A 46 -23.05 34.62 8.07
N TYR A 47 -22.60 35.53 8.93
CA TYR A 47 -21.22 35.46 9.40
C TYR A 47 -21.00 34.33 10.43
N ARG A 48 -21.90 34.16 11.41
CA ARG A 48 -21.78 33.09 12.42
C ARG A 48 -23.11 32.51 12.85
N ILE A 49 -23.16 31.17 12.89
CA ILE A 49 -24.28 30.40 13.40
C ILE A 49 -23.78 29.49 14.52
N SER A 50 -24.51 29.42 15.62
CA SER A 50 -24.27 28.48 16.71
C SER A 50 -25.59 27.82 17.09
N VAL A 51 -25.62 26.50 17.03
CA VAL A 51 -26.80 25.68 17.31
C VAL A 51 -26.41 24.67 18.38
N ASN A 52 -27.24 24.53 19.41
CA ASN A 52 -27.10 23.43 20.36
C ASN A 52 -27.75 22.16 19.79
N GLU A 53 -29.06 22.15 19.60
CA GLU A 53 -29.79 20.98 19.10
C GLU A 53 -30.71 21.35 17.93
N ASP A 54 -30.61 20.58 16.85
CA ASP A 54 -31.49 20.72 15.70
C ASP A 54 -31.85 19.38 15.05
N TYR A 55 -32.94 19.39 14.28
CA TYR A 55 -33.24 18.28 13.39
C TYR A 55 -32.74 18.53 11.97
N ARG A 56 -32.79 19.77 11.47
CA ARG A 56 -32.38 20.12 10.11
C ARG A 56 -31.83 21.53 10.01
N ILE A 57 -30.57 21.62 9.60
CA ILE A 57 -29.91 22.87 9.25
C ILE A 57 -29.68 22.94 7.73
N LEU A 58 -30.15 24.01 7.11
CA LEU A 58 -29.81 24.40 5.74
C LEU A 58 -29.19 25.80 5.74
N VAL A 59 -27.91 25.89 5.37
CA VAL A 59 -27.19 27.17 5.34
C VAL A 59 -26.44 27.36 4.03
N THR A 60 -26.52 28.58 3.52
CA THR A 60 -25.80 29.04 2.33
C THR A 60 -25.02 30.31 2.66
N ASP A 61 -23.82 30.44 2.08
CA ASP A 61 -22.96 31.61 2.18
C ASP A 61 -22.64 32.05 3.60
N PHE A 62 -21.70 31.35 4.25
CA PHE A 62 -21.34 31.69 5.63
C PHE A 62 -19.87 31.51 6.00
N TYR A 63 -19.45 32.27 7.01
CA TYR A 63 -18.08 32.17 7.50
C TYR A 63 -17.90 31.02 8.51
N ARG A 64 -18.80 30.86 9.49
CA ARG A 64 -18.69 29.77 10.47
C ARG A 64 -20.03 29.27 10.97
N ILE A 65 -20.17 27.95 11.01
CA ILE A 65 -21.20 27.25 11.80
C ILE A 65 -20.55 26.40 12.89
N SER A 66 -21.22 26.28 14.03
CA SER A 66 -20.87 25.34 15.09
C SER A 66 -22.17 24.72 15.60
N VAL A 67 -22.26 23.40 15.52
CA VAL A 67 -23.43 22.60 15.91
C VAL A 67 -22.99 21.62 16.97
N ASN A 68 -23.75 21.49 18.07
CA ASN A 68 -23.53 20.41 19.02
C ASN A 68 -24.18 19.11 18.51
N GLU A 69 -25.50 19.05 18.41
CA GLU A 69 -26.22 17.86 17.97
C GLU A 69 -27.16 18.18 16.80
N ASP A 70 -27.11 17.34 15.77
CA ASP A 70 -27.97 17.48 14.61
C ASP A 70 -28.39 16.13 14.03
N TYR A 71 -29.49 16.12 13.26
CA TYR A 71 -29.80 14.98 12.41
C TYR A 71 -29.36 15.19 10.95
N ARG A 72 -29.46 16.41 10.42
CA ARG A 72 -29.02 16.70 9.04
C ARG A 72 -28.53 18.13 8.89
N ILE A 73 -27.33 18.26 8.35
CA ILE A 73 -26.72 19.54 7.97
C ILE A 73 -26.50 19.55 6.47
N LEU A 74 -27.07 20.54 5.79
CA LEU A 74 -26.81 20.84 4.39
C LEU A 74 -26.19 22.23 4.28
N VAL A 75 -24.97 22.28 3.74
CA VAL A 75 -24.16 23.49 3.63
C VAL A 75 -23.68 23.69 2.20
N THR A 76 -23.79 24.93 1.74
CA THR A 76 -23.16 25.42 0.50
C THR A 76 -22.33 26.66 0.83
N ASP A 77 -21.11 26.73 0.31
CA ASP A 77 -20.20 27.88 0.40
C ASP A 77 -19.87 28.30 1.85
N CYS A 78 -18.91 27.59 2.45
CA CYS A 78 -18.46 27.86 3.82
C CYS A 78 -16.96 28.05 4.00
N CYS A 79 -16.60 28.88 4.98
CA CYS A 79 -15.22 28.88 5.47
C CYS A 79 -14.99 27.78 6.51
N ARG A 80 -15.89 27.58 7.49
CA ARG A 80 -15.68 26.63 8.59
C ARG A 80 -16.98 25.98 9.10
N ILE A 81 -16.94 24.66 9.25
CA ILE A 81 -17.95 23.85 9.94
C ILE A 81 -17.28 23.14 11.13
N SER A 82 -17.99 23.11 12.26
CA SER A 82 -17.66 22.29 13.42
C SER A 82 -18.94 21.62 13.89
N VAL A 83 -18.96 20.29 13.93
CA VAL A 83 -20.11 19.49 14.39
C VAL A 83 -19.59 18.53 15.46
N ASN A 84 -20.31 18.41 16.57
CA ASN A 84 -19.97 17.42 17.58
C ASN A 84 -20.60 16.07 17.18
N GLU A 85 -21.92 15.96 17.18
CA GLU A 85 -22.63 14.73 16.80
C GLU A 85 -23.62 15.02 15.68
N ASN A 86 -23.59 14.20 14.62
CA ASN A 86 -24.62 14.25 13.60
C ASN A 86 -24.84 12.91 12.89
N TYR A 87 -25.98 12.77 12.22
CA TYR A 87 -26.28 11.63 11.39
C TYR A 87 -25.84 11.83 9.93
N GLN A 88 -25.96 13.05 9.41
CA GLN A 88 -25.60 13.31 8.02
C GLN A 88 -25.18 14.75 7.77
N ILE A 89 -23.95 14.93 7.27
CA ILE A 89 -23.46 16.20 6.71
C ILE A 89 -23.34 16.10 5.20
N LEU A 90 -23.92 17.07 4.49
CA LEU A 90 -23.65 17.33 3.08
C LEU A 90 -23.06 18.73 2.92
N VAL A 91 -21.84 18.81 2.38
CA VAL A 91 -21.12 20.07 2.17
C VAL A 91 -20.69 20.21 0.71
N THR A 92 -20.96 21.37 0.15
CA THR A 92 -20.39 21.82 -1.13
C THR A 92 -19.56 23.07 -0.87
N ASP A 93 -18.34 23.08 -1.38
CA ASP A 93 -17.40 24.21 -1.33
C ASP A 93 -17.12 24.69 0.11
N CYS A 94 -16.15 24.04 0.77
CA CYS A 94 -15.75 24.46 2.10
C CYS A 94 -14.24 24.50 2.34
N TYR A 95 -13.77 25.51 3.06
CA TYR A 95 -12.36 25.54 3.44
C TYR A 95 -12.02 24.52 4.54
N ARG A 96 -12.88 24.34 5.55
CA ARG A 96 -12.58 23.43 6.67
C ARG A 96 -13.82 22.83 7.33
N ILE A 97 -13.78 21.52 7.56
CA ILE A 97 -14.78 20.75 8.29
C ILE A 97 -14.08 20.07 9.48
N LEU A 98 -14.65 20.21 10.67
CA LEU A 98 -14.36 19.35 11.82
C LEU A 98 -15.62 18.64 12.25
N VAL A 99 -15.52 17.33 12.45
CA VAL A 99 -16.57 16.48 12.99
C VAL A 99 -15.97 15.69 14.15
N ASN A 100 -16.73 15.50 15.23
CA ASN A 100 -16.36 14.49 16.22
C ASN A 100 -16.94 13.13 15.78
N ASP A 101 -18.27 13.01 15.78
CA ASP A 101 -18.97 11.75 15.51
C ASP A 101 -20.03 11.96 14.41
N ASP A 102 -19.86 11.29 13.25
CA ASP A 102 -20.87 11.27 12.19
C ASP A 102 -21.17 9.86 11.67
N TYR A 103 -22.43 9.64 11.31
CA TYR A 103 -22.77 8.45 10.52
C TYR A 103 -22.40 8.60 9.04
N ARG A 104 -22.56 9.79 8.44
CA ARG A 104 -22.24 10.04 7.02
C ARG A 104 -21.81 11.47 6.75
N ILE A 105 -20.65 11.60 6.13
CA ILE A 105 -20.14 12.86 5.59
C ILE A 105 -20.02 12.74 4.06
N LEU A 106 -20.68 13.64 3.32
CA LEU A 106 -20.51 13.79 1.88
C LEU A 106 -20.00 15.20 1.59
N VAL A 107 -18.82 15.30 0.98
CA VAL A 107 -18.15 16.56 0.71
C VAL A 107 -17.71 16.64 -0.74
N THR A 108 -18.04 17.76 -1.36
CA THR A 108 -17.57 18.17 -2.69
C THR A 108 -16.75 19.45 -2.52
N HIS A 109 -15.53 19.46 -3.05
CA HIS A 109 -14.58 20.57 -2.95
C HIS A 109 -14.30 21.02 -1.51
N CYS A 110 -13.27 20.44 -0.89
CA CYS A 110 -12.86 20.88 0.44
C CYS A 110 -11.36 20.95 0.62
N TYR A 111 -10.87 22.02 1.26
CA TYR A 111 -9.45 22.10 1.56
C TYR A 111 -9.05 21.17 2.71
N ARG A 112 -9.87 21.04 3.76
CA ARG A 112 -9.55 20.16 4.90
C ARG A 112 -10.77 19.57 5.57
N ILE A 113 -10.79 18.24 5.68
CA ILE A 113 -11.73 17.48 6.50
C ILE A 113 -10.95 16.88 7.66
N SER A 114 -11.48 17.03 8.88
CA SER A 114 -10.97 16.35 10.06
C SER A 114 -12.12 15.73 10.83
N PHE A 115 -12.01 14.44 11.17
CA PHE A 115 -13.03 13.68 11.87
C PHE A 115 -12.41 12.85 12.99
N ASN A 116 -13.21 12.47 13.99
CA ASN A 116 -12.78 11.52 15.01
C ASN A 116 -13.35 10.13 14.71
N ASP A 117 -14.66 9.92 14.84
CA ASP A 117 -15.29 8.61 14.65
C ASP A 117 -16.42 8.68 13.60
N ASP A 118 -16.14 8.18 12.40
CA ASP A 118 -17.10 8.19 11.30
C ASP A 118 -17.45 6.79 10.78
N TYR A 119 -18.68 6.61 10.32
CA TYR A 119 -19.07 5.38 9.63
C TYR A 119 -18.81 5.43 8.12
N ARG A 120 -18.92 6.61 7.51
CA ARG A 120 -18.69 6.77 6.07
C ARG A 120 -18.35 8.20 5.67
N ILE A 121 -17.23 8.34 4.97
CA ILE A 121 -16.83 9.58 4.32
C ILE A 121 -16.79 9.37 2.80
N LEU A 122 -17.50 10.25 2.09
CA LEU A 122 -17.49 10.37 0.64
C LEU A 122 -16.91 11.74 0.28
N GLY A 123 -15.73 11.76 -0.33
CA GLY A 123 -15.02 12.97 -0.71
C GLY A 123 -14.77 13.06 -2.21
N SER A 124 -14.99 14.24 -2.77
CA SER A 124 -14.47 14.62 -4.10
C SER A 124 -13.71 15.93 -3.98
N ASP A 125 -12.58 16.01 -4.68
CA ASP A 125 -11.72 17.19 -4.77
C ASP A 125 -11.33 17.77 -3.40
N CYS A 126 -10.71 16.91 -2.58
CA CYS A 126 -10.30 17.26 -1.24
C CYS A 126 -8.79 17.52 -1.17
N CYS A 127 -8.31 18.61 -0.57
CA CYS A 127 -6.85 18.76 -0.41
C CYS A 127 -6.32 17.86 0.72
N ARG A 128 -7.04 17.76 1.85
CA ARG A 128 -6.61 16.96 3.01
C ARG A 128 -7.78 16.32 3.73
N ILE A 129 -7.63 15.03 4.03
CA ILE A 129 -8.54 14.27 4.88
C ILE A 129 -7.70 13.66 6.00
N SER A 130 -8.13 13.86 7.24
CA SER A 130 -7.47 13.27 8.40
C SER A 130 -8.48 12.81 9.42
N GLY A 131 -8.35 11.60 9.94
CA GLY A 131 -9.16 11.24 11.09
C GLY A 131 -8.65 10.05 11.86
N ASN A 132 -9.40 9.71 12.89
CA ASN A 132 -9.00 8.70 13.86
C ASN A 132 -9.57 7.34 13.47
N VAL A 133 -10.88 7.13 13.61
CA VAL A 133 -11.53 5.86 13.31
C VAL A 133 -12.55 6.06 12.20
N ASP A 134 -12.47 5.21 11.19
CA ASP A 134 -13.42 5.20 10.10
C ASP A 134 -13.81 3.78 9.67
N TYR A 135 -15.07 3.60 9.30
CA TYR A 135 -15.48 2.33 8.69
C TYR A 135 -15.27 2.32 7.17
N ARG A 136 -15.51 3.44 6.47
CA ARG A 136 -15.35 3.53 5.01
C ARG A 136 -15.01 4.93 4.53
N ILE A 137 -13.87 5.06 3.86
CA ILE A 137 -13.46 6.26 3.13
C ILE A 137 -13.49 5.97 1.63
N LEU A 138 -14.28 6.74 0.89
CA LEU A 138 -14.26 6.76 -0.58
C LEU A 138 -13.90 8.15 -1.07
N VAL A 139 -12.78 8.26 -1.78
CA VAL A 139 -12.26 9.54 -2.23
C VAL A 139 -11.85 9.47 -3.71
N THR A 140 -12.38 10.37 -4.52
CA THR A 140 -12.05 10.39 -5.95
C THR A 140 -10.69 11.04 -6.17
N GLU A 141 -10.52 12.28 -5.69
CA GLU A 141 -9.28 13.03 -5.80
C GLU A 141 -8.91 13.62 -4.44
N CYS A 142 -7.69 13.35 -3.97
CA CYS A 142 -7.18 14.02 -2.80
C CYS A 142 -5.67 14.18 -2.76
N TYR A 143 -5.19 15.33 -2.27
CA TYR A 143 -3.74 15.50 -2.14
C TYR A 143 -3.15 14.68 -0.97
N ARG A 144 -3.81 14.64 0.20
CA ARG A 144 -3.34 13.84 1.35
C ARG A 144 -4.45 13.20 2.17
N ILE A 145 -4.29 11.92 2.47
CA ILE A 145 -5.12 11.18 3.41
C ILE A 145 -4.23 10.65 4.56
N SER A 146 -4.66 10.84 5.79
CA SER A 146 -3.98 10.33 6.99
C SER A 146 -5.00 9.78 7.97
N VAL A 147 -5.02 8.47 8.19
CA VAL A 147 -6.02 7.85 9.07
C VAL A 147 -5.34 6.92 10.05
N ASN A 148 -5.86 6.87 11.28
CA ASN A 148 -5.33 5.99 12.30
C ASN A 148 -5.89 4.57 12.13
N GLU A 149 -7.21 4.39 12.15
CA GLU A 149 -7.88 3.10 12.04
C GLU A 149 -8.96 3.15 10.96
N ASP A 150 -8.91 2.19 10.03
CA ASP A 150 -9.82 2.13 8.89
C ASP A 150 -10.25 0.70 8.55
N TYR A 151 -11.54 0.47 8.34
CA TYR A 151 -11.97 -0.83 7.80
C TYR A 151 -11.81 -0.91 6.27
N ARG A 152 -12.12 0.16 5.52
CA ARG A 152 -11.90 0.21 4.06
C ARG A 152 -11.60 1.61 3.55
N ILE A 153 -10.54 1.70 2.77
CA ILE A 153 -10.20 2.90 2.01
C ILE A 153 -10.23 2.57 0.52
N LEU A 154 -11.00 3.34 -0.25
CA LEU A 154 -11.02 3.30 -1.71
C LEU A 154 -10.67 4.69 -2.25
N VAL A 155 -9.56 4.80 -2.96
CA VAL A 155 -9.08 6.08 -3.50
C VAL A 155 -8.66 5.93 -4.96
N THR A 156 -9.07 6.90 -5.79
CA THR A 156 -8.75 6.86 -7.22
C THR A 156 -7.45 7.61 -7.52
N TYR A 157 -7.35 8.89 -7.16
CA TYR A 157 -6.17 9.72 -7.42
C TYR A 157 -5.67 10.43 -6.17
N PHE A 158 -4.42 10.19 -5.78
CA PHE A 158 -3.84 10.95 -4.68
C PHE A 158 -2.33 11.11 -4.72
N TYR A 159 -1.83 12.11 -3.98
CA TYR A 159 -0.39 12.27 -3.81
C TYR A 159 0.15 11.43 -2.66
N ARG A 160 -0.45 11.48 -1.47
CA ARG A 160 0.00 10.65 -0.34
C ARG A 160 -1.12 10.10 0.51
N ILE A 161 -1.03 8.81 0.84
CA ILE A 161 -1.83 8.17 1.89
C ILE A 161 -0.92 7.68 3.01
N SER A 162 -1.39 7.79 4.24
CA SER A 162 -0.75 7.19 5.41
C SER A 162 -1.82 6.58 6.31
N VAL A 163 -1.71 5.28 6.59
CA VAL A 163 -2.67 4.51 7.39
C VAL A 163 -1.89 3.82 8.51
N ASN A 164 -2.34 3.93 9.74
CA ASN A 164 -1.72 3.20 10.84
C ASN A 164 -2.24 1.75 10.88
N GLU A 165 -3.54 1.54 11.01
CA GLU A 165 -4.16 0.22 10.97
C GLU A 165 -5.33 0.20 9.98
N GLY A 166 -5.29 -0.77 9.07
CA GLY A 166 -6.32 -0.93 8.04
C GLY A 166 -6.73 -2.39 7.87
N TYR A 167 -7.88 -2.61 7.23
CA TYR A 167 -8.28 -3.96 6.79
C TYR A 167 -8.24 -4.13 5.26
N ARG A 168 -8.58 -3.08 4.50
CA ARG A 168 -8.44 -3.08 3.04
C ARG A 168 -8.16 -1.68 2.51
N ILE A 169 -7.11 -1.57 1.71
CA ILE A 169 -6.78 -0.37 0.95
C ILE A 169 -6.82 -0.70 -0.55
N LEU A 170 -7.66 0.01 -1.29
CA LEU A 170 -7.72 -0.06 -2.75
C LEU A 170 -7.37 1.29 -3.36
N VAL A 171 -6.32 1.30 -4.17
CA VAL A 171 -5.73 2.50 -4.77
C VAL A 171 -5.58 2.31 -6.27
N THR A 172 -6.06 3.28 -7.06
CA THR A 172 -5.80 3.28 -8.50
C THR A 172 -4.48 3.98 -8.82
N HIS A 173 -4.31 5.27 -8.48
CA HIS A 173 -3.10 6.01 -8.79
C HIS A 173 -2.58 6.77 -7.56
N CYS A 174 -1.29 6.60 -7.27
CA CYS A 174 -0.63 7.32 -6.18
C CYS A 174 0.82 7.70 -6.41
N TYR A 175 1.27 8.73 -5.69
CA TYR A 175 2.71 8.96 -5.55
C TYR A 175 3.31 8.20 -4.37
N LYS A 176 2.65 8.17 -3.21
CA LYS A 176 3.19 7.49 -2.01
C LYS A 176 2.12 6.85 -1.14
N ILE A 177 2.35 5.59 -0.79
CA ILE A 177 1.63 4.84 0.25
C ILE A 177 2.58 4.57 1.42
N SER A 178 2.07 4.71 2.64
CA SER A 178 2.75 4.28 3.85
C SER A 178 1.73 3.65 4.79
N VAL A 179 1.87 2.35 5.06
CA VAL A 179 0.94 1.62 5.92
C VAL A 179 1.73 0.95 7.03
N ASN A 180 1.28 1.09 8.28
CA ASN A 180 1.91 0.37 9.38
C ASN A 180 1.36 -1.06 9.47
N LYS A 181 0.05 -1.25 9.47
CA LYS A 181 -0.58 -2.57 9.46
C LYS A 181 -1.79 -2.60 8.53
N ASP A 182 -1.88 -3.60 7.67
CA ASP A 182 -3.10 -3.90 6.90
C ASP A 182 -3.35 -5.40 6.78
N ASP A 183 -4.52 -5.77 6.26
CA ASP A 183 -4.82 -7.16 5.88
C ASP A 183 -4.72 -7.36 4.36
N ARG A 184 -5.03 -6.32 3.56
CA ARG A 184 -4.97 -6.34 2.09
C ARG A 184 -4.76 -4.96 1.47
N ILE A 185 -3.64 -4.82 0.77
CA ILE A 185 -3.34 -3.66 -0.06
C ILE A 185 -3.43 -4.05 -1.55
N LEU A 186 -4.28 -3.34 -2.31
CA LEU A 186 -4.38 -3.46 -3.77
C LEU A 186 -4.08 -2.11 -4.43
N VAL A 187 -3.04 -2.06 -5.26
CA VAL A 187 -2.56 -0.85 -5.91
C VAL A 187 -2.39 -1.09 -7.40
N THR A 188 -2.96 -0.22 -8.24
CA THR A 188 -2.74 -0.29 -9.68
C THR A 188 -1.42 0.37 -10.07
N ASP A 189 -1.27 1.68 -9.86
CA ASP A 189 -0.05 2.43 -10.18
C ASP A 189 0.43 3.24 -8.96
N CYS A 190 1.69 3.07 -8.57
CA CYS A 190 2.30 3.93 -7.58
C CYS A 190 3.79 4.19 -7.76
N CYS A 191 4.25 5.39 -7.37
CA CYS A 191 5.69 5.65 -7.34
C CYS A 191 6.39 4.97 -6.14
N ARG A 192 5.77 4.92 -4.96
CA ARG A 192 6.39 4.34 -3.75
C ARG A 192 5.37 3.72 -2.80
N ILE A 193 5.64 2.49 -2.38
CA ILE A 193 4.88 1.77 -1.35
C ILE A 193 5.84 1.39 -0.22
N SER A 194 5.43 1.66 1.02
CA SER A 194 6.12 1.27 2.23
C SER A 194 5.12 0.64 3.18
N VAL A 195 5.32 -0.61 3.56
CA VAL A 195 4.43 -1.37 4.43
C VAL A 195 5.25 -2.00 5.54
N ASN A 196 4.80 -1.87 6.79
CA ASN A 196 5.46 -2.56 7.91
C ASN A 196 4.93 -3.98 8.05
N GLU A 197 3.62 -4.16 8.25
CA GLU A 197 2.97 -5.48 8.32
C GLU A 197 1.78 -5.53 7.37
N ASP A 198 1.69 -6.57 6.53
CA ASP A 198 0.46 -6.88 5.78
C ASP A 198 0.27 -8.40 5.67
N TYR A 199 -0.94 -8.83 5.36
CA TYR A 199 -1.22 -10.21 5.00
C TYR A 199 -1.22 -10.44 3.49
N ARG A 200 -1.59 -9.43 2.68
CA ARG A 200 -1.52 -9.51 1.21
C ARG A 200 -1.32 -8.16 0.52
N ILE A 201 -0.21 -8.04 -0.19
CA ILE A 201 0.04 -6.94 -1.12
C ILE A 201 -0.13 -7.41 -2.58
N LEU A 202 -0.96 -6.70 -3.36
CA LEU A 202 -1.09 -6.84 -4.81
C LEU A 202 -0.82 -5.50 -5.49
N VAL A 203 0.20 -5.45 -6.35
CA VAL A 203 0.62 -4.25 -7.07
C VAL A 203 0.77 -4.55 -8.56
N THR A 204 0.23 -3.70 -9.43
CA THR A 204 0.33 -3.88 -10.89
C THR A 204 1.50 -3.12 -11.51
N ASP A 205 1.79 -1.91 -11.04
CA ASP A 205 2.88 -1.08 -11.51
C ASP A 205 3.47 -0.29 -10.34
N CYS A 206 4.78 -0.41 -10.10
CA CYS A 206 5.43 0.42 -9.09
C CYS A 206 6.90 0.74 -9.35
N SER A 207 7.33 1.94 -8.98
CA SER A 207 8.77 2.24 -9.03
C SER A 207 9.53 1.64 -7.84
N ARG A 208 8.95 1.60 -6.63
CA ARG A 208 9.62 1.10 -5.42
C ARG A 208 8.64 0.54 -4.41
N ILE A 209 8.91 -0.69 -3.96
CA ILE A 209 8.19 -1.36 -2.88
C ILE A 209 9.18 -1.70 -1.77
N SER A 210 8.82 -1.37 -0.53
CA SER A 210 9.54 -1.75 0.68
C SER A 210 8.56 -2.37 1.67
N VAL A 211 8.80 -3.60 2.08
CA VAL A 211 7.93 -4.35 3.00
C VAL A 211 8.79 -4.92 4.12
N ASN A 212 8.37 -4.76 5.36
CA ASN A 212 9.04 -5.41 6.48
C ASN A 212 8.56 -6.85 6.63
N GLU A 213 7.27 -7.07 6.90
CA GLU A 213 6.67 -8.40 7.06
C GLU A 213 5.43 -8.53 6.18
N ASP A 214 5.37 -9.60 5.38
CA ASP A 214 4.15 -9.99 4.66
C ASP A 214 3.99 -11.51 4.61
N TYR A 215 2.76 -11.96 4.42
CA TYR A 215 2.46 -13.34 4.09
C TYR A 215 2.42 -13.60 2.58
N ARG A 216 1.99 -12.63 1.76
CA ARG A 216 1.98 -12.76 0.29
C ARG A 216 2.13 -11.42 -0.43
N ILE A 217 3.21 -11.30 -1.20
CA ILE A 217 3.41 -10.24 -2.19
C ILE A 217 3.18 -10.79 -3.61
N LEU A 218 2.32 -10.12 -4.37
CA LEU A 218 2.17 -10.28 -5.81
C LEU A 218 2.41 -8.94 -6.50
N VAL A 219 3.44 -8.87 -7.35
CA VAL A 219 3.81 -7.65 -8.06
C VAL A 219 4.02 -7.93 -9.53
N THR A 220 3.33 -7.17 -10.37
CA THR A 220 3.66 -7.03 -11.79
C THR A 220 4.41 -5.71 -11.96
N ASP A 221 5.38 -5.66 -12.86
CA ASP A 221 6.11 -4.45 -13.27
C ASP A 221 6.64 -3.57 -12.12
N CYS A 222 7.87 -3.86 -11.66
CA CYS A 222 8.49 -3.05 -10.62
C CYS A 222 9.98 -2.78 -10.81
N TYR A 223 10.39 -1.52 -10.61
CA TYR A 223 11.81 -1.18 -10.71
C TYR A 223 12.62 -1.70 -9.50
N ARG A 224 12.09 -1.64 -8.27
CA ARG A 224 12.77 -2.17 -7.07
C ARG A 224 11.81 -2.69 -6.02
N ILE A 225 12.12 -3.88 -5.51
CA ILE A 225 11.44 -4.48 -4.36
C ILE A 225 12.48 -4.80 -3.29
N SER A 226 12.20 -4.43 -2.06
CA SER A 226 12.95 -4.82 -0.86
C SER A 226 11.97 -5.43 0.13
N VAL A 227 12.24 -6.65 0.57
CA VAL A 227 11.42 -7.35 1.57
C VAL A 227 12.33 -7.85 2.69
N ASN A 228 11.93 -7.64 3.95
CA ASN A 228 12.66 -8.23 5.06
C ASN A 228 12.21 -9.69 5.27
N GLU A 229 10.96 -9.93 5.61
CA GLU A 229 10.42 -11.27 5.86
C GLU A 229 9.17 -11.53 5.03
N ASP A 230 9.12 -12.69 4.35
CA ASP A 230 7.95 -13.06 3.56
C ASP A 230 7.71 -14.56 3.45
N TYR A 231 6.43 -14.95 3.45
CA TYR A 231 6.08 -16.34 3.21
C TYR A 231 6.00 -16.67 1.71
N ARG A 232 5.52 -15.74 0.87
CA ARG A 232 5.45 -15.95 -0.59
C ARG A 232 5.60 -14.65 -1.37
N ILE A 233 6.57 -14.64 -2.27
CA ILE A 233 6.79 -13.56 -3.22
C ILE A 233 6.57 -14.10 -4.63
N LEU A 234 5.67 -13.48 -5.38
CA LEU A 234 5.50 -13.69 -6.83
C LEU A 234 5.70 -12.36 -7.54
N VAL A 235 6.73 -12.27 -8.39
CA VAL A 235 7.02 -11.05 -9.14
C VAL A 235 7.24 -11.35 -10.61
N THR A 236 6.70 -10.49 -11.48
CA THR A 236 6.93 -10.51 -12.93
C THR A 236 7.49 -9.15 -13.37
N ASP A 237 8.47 -9.13 -14.28
CA ASP A 237 9.06 -7.93 -14.90
C ASP A 237 9.68 -6.89 -13.93
N TYR A 238 10.96 -7.05 -13.60
CA TYR A 238 11.61 -6.19 -12.60
C TYR A 238 13.11 -6.00 -12.78
N TYR A 239 13.57 -4.86 -12.27
CA TYR A 239 14.99 -4.52 -12.35
C TYR A 239 15.80 -5.01 -11.14
N ARG A 240 15.29 -4.92 -9.91
CA ARG A 240 15.97 -5.45 -8.70
C ARG A 240 15.02 -5.95 -7.64
N ILE A 241 15.33 -7.13 -7.08
CA ILE A 241 14.71 -7.66 -5.87
C ILE A 241 15.79 -7.92 -4.82
N SER A 242 15.48 -7.59 -3.57
CA SER A 242 16.29 -7.94 -2.41
C SER A 242 15.36 -8.49 -1.33
N VAL A 243 15.63 -9.71 -0.88
CA VAL A 243 14.87 -10.38 0.19
C VAL A 243 15.83 -10.82 1.28
N ASN A 244 15.52 -10.52 2.53
CA ASN A 244 16.32 -11.02 3.65
C ASN A 244 15.92 -12.46 3.98
N GLU A 245 14.66 -12.73 4.30
CA GLU A 245 14.16 -14.06 4.63
C GLU A 245 12.89 -14.38 3.83
N GLY A 246 12.93 -15.47 3.08
CA GLY A 246 11.81 -15.94 2.29
C GLY A 246 11.51 -17.43 2.47
N TYR A 247 10.23 -17.81 2.35
CA TYR A 247 9.88 -19.24 2.28
C TYR A 247 9.71 -19.71 0.83
N ARG A 248 9.11 -18.89 -0.04
CA ARG A 248 8.96 -19.19 -1.47
C ARG A 248 9.04 -17.92 -2.29
N ILE A 249 10.00 -17.89 -3.19
CA ILE A 249 10.19 -16.82 -4.15
C ILE A 249 10.00 -17.39 -5.57
N LEU A 250 9.03 -16.83 -6.31
CA LEU A 250 8.80 -17.11 -7.72
C LEU A 250 8.96 -15.83 -8.51
N VAL A 251 9.82 -15.86 -9.52
CA VAL A 251 10.23 -14.65 -10.21
C VAL A 251 10.46 -14.92 -11.69
N THR A 252 9.85 -14.11 -12.54
CA THR A 252 10.02 -14.16 -14.01
C THR A 252 10.43 -12.79 -14.51
N ASP A 253 11.47 -12.67 -15.33
CA ASP A 253 11.69 -11.35 -15.97
C ASP A 253 12.63 -10.46 -15.17
N CYS A 254 13.91 -10.81 -14.95
CA CYS A 254 14.75 -10.02 -14.03
C CYS A 254 16.16 -9.65 -14.43
N TYR A 255 16.55 -8.47 -13.95
CA TYR A 255 17.94 -8.06 -14.02
C TYR A 255 18.78 -8.50 -12.81
N ARG A 256 18.29 -8.35 -11.56
CA ARG A 256 19.03 -8.81 -10.36
C ARG A 256 18.11 -9.27 -9.25
N ILE A 257 18.48 -10.40 -8.65
CA ILE A 257 17.90 -10.92 -7.41
C ILE A 257 19.04 -11.12 -6.40
N SER A 258 18.81 -10.67 -5.17
CA SER A 258 19.65 -10.94 -4.01
C SER A 258 18.79 -11.50 -2.90
N VAL A 259 19.15 -12.65 -2.37
CA VAL A 259 18.45 -13.29 -1.24
C VAL A 259 19.48 -13.60 -0.16
N ASN A 260 19.17 -13.30 1.10
CA ASN A 260 19.97 -13.79 2.21
C ASN A 260 19.59 -15.25 2.55
N GLU A 261 18.35 -15.51 2.96
CA GLU A 261 17.88 -16.85 3.34
C GLU A 261 16.59 -17.22 2.61
N ASP A 262 16.54 -18.44 2.03
CA ASP A 262 15.33 -18.94 1.37
C ASP A 262 15.12 -20.46 1.49
N TYR A 263 13.86 -20.88 1.60
CA TYR A 263 13.53 -22.30 1.47
C TYR A 263 13.37 -22.75 0.00
N ARG A 264 12.78 -21.92 -0.87
CA ARG A 264 12.63 -22.23 -2.30
C ARG A 264 12.67 -20.99 -3.17
N ILE A 265 13.52 -21.01 -4.19
CA ILE A 265 13.61 -20.01 -5.23
C ILE A 265 13.32 -20.67 -6.58
N LEU A 266 12.40 -20.09 -7.35
CA LEU A 266 12.17 -20.41 -8.76
C LEU A 266 12.32 -19.13 -9.57
N VAL A 267 13.31 -19.10 -10.46
CA VAL A 267 13.58 -17.95 -11.34
C VAL A 267 13.58 -18.39 -12.80
N THR A 268 12.90 -17.65 -13.65
CA THR A 268 13.04 -17.73 -15.11
C THR A 268 13.56 -16.39 -15.63
N ASP A 269 14.48 -16.44 -16.59
CA ASP A 269 15.03 -15.27 -17.26
C ASP A 269 15.68 -14.27 -16.30
N CYS A 270 16.90 -14.59 -15.85
CA CYS A 270 17.68 -13.73 -14.97
C CYS A 270 19.03 -13.29 -15.49
N TYR A 271 19.39 -12.02 -15.28
CA TYR A 271 20.77 -11.60 -15.53
C TYR A 271 21.71 -11.94 -14.36
N ARG A 272 21.28 -11.77 -13.09
CA ARG A 272 22.06 -12.19 -11.92
C ARG A 272 21.18 -12.65 -10.77
N LEU A 273 21.51 -13.81 -10.22
CA LEU A 273 20.99 -14.32 -8.96
C LEU A 273 22.15 -14.46 -7.97
N SER A 274 21.97 -13.95 -6.75
CA SER A 274 22.85 -14.15 -5.61
C SER A 274 22.03 -14.65 -4.43
N VAL A 275 22.44 -15.78 -3.85
CA VAL A 275 21.80 -16.36 -2.65
C VAL A 275 22.88 -16.67 -1.64
N ASN A 276 22.68 -16.26 -0.38
CA ASN A 276 23.61 -16.62 0.69
C ASN A 276 23.30 -18.04 1.20
N GLU A 277 22.08 -18.29 1.66
CA GLU A 277 21.65 -19.58 2.17
C GLU A 277 20.32 -20.00 1.52
N GLY A 278 20.31 -21.21 0.96
CA GLY A 278 19.15 -21.77 0.30
C GLY A 278 18.92 -23.25 0.61
N TYR A 279 17.69 -23.70 0.41
CA TYR A 279 17.40 -25.14 0.41
C TYR A 279 17.14 -25.71 -1.00
N ARG A 280 16.46 -24.96 -1.86
CA ARG A 280 16.23 -25.36 -3.26
C ARG A 280 16.18 -24.15 -4.17
N ILE A 281 17.09 -24.12 -5.12
CA ILE A 281 17.13 -23.14 -6.20
C ILE A 281 16.85 -23.85 -7.51
N LEU A 282 15.84 -23.36 -8.24
CA LEU A 282 15.54 -23.75 -9.61
C LEU A 282 15.63 -22.51 -10.50
N VAL A 283 16.52 -22.53 -11.48
CA VAL A 283 16.76 -21.40 -12.37
C VAL A 283 16.80 -21.87 -13.81
N THR A 284 16.09 -21.13 -14.66
CA THR A 284 16.09 -21.30 -16.11
C THR A 284 16.52 -19.99 -16.76
N ASP A 285 17.38 -20.09 -17.77
CA ASP A 285 17.85 -18.95 -18.59
C ASP A 285 18.49 -17.85 -17.74
N CYS A 286 19.69 -18.12 -17.20
CA CYS A 286 20.38 -17.15 -16.35
C CYS A 286 21.82 -16.86 -16.70
N TYR A 287 22.20 -15.59 -16.74
CA TYR A 287 23.57 -15.22 -17.07
C TYR A 287 24.56 -15.52 -15.92
N ARG A 288 24.15 -15.34 -14.67
CA ARG A 288 25.02 -15.64 -13.52
C ARG A 288 24.23 -16.02 -12.28
N ILE A 289 24.59 -17.17 -11.72
CA ILE A 289 24.14 -17.66 -10.43
C ILE A 289 25.33 -17.68 -9.49
N SER A 290 25.18 -17.11 -8.30
CA SER A 290 26.15 -17.18 -7.22
C SER A 290 25.45 -17.64 -5.95
N VAL A 291 25.92 -18.73 -5.38
CA VAL A 291 25.38 -19.33 -4.16
C VAL A 291 26.51 -19.55 -3.17
N ASN A 292 26.28 -19.21 -1.91
CA ASN A 292 27.22 -19.54 -0.85
C ASN A 292 26.93 -20.92 -0.24
N GLU A 293 25.71 -21.15 0.24
CA GLU A 293 25.30 -22.45 0.80
C GLU A 293 23.94 -22.89 0.26
N ASP A 294 23.86 -24.08 -0.34
CA ASP A 294 22.59 -24.66 -0.76
C ASP A 294 22.49 -26.19 -0.58
N TYR A 295 21.27 -26.67 -0.34
CA TYR A 295 21.03 -28.11 -0.41
C TYR A 295 20.84 -28.60 -1.86
N ARG A 296 20.30 -27.78 -2.76
CA ARG A 296 20.11 -28.17 -4.16
C ARG A 296 20.00 -26.99 -5.11
N ILE A 297 20.84 -27.00 -6.14
CA ILE A 297 20.75 -26.11 -7.29
C ILE A 297 20.36 -26.92 -8.53
N LEU A 298 19.32 -26.49 -9.23
CA LEU A 298 18.98 -26.95 -10.57
C LEU A 298 19.04 -25.76 -11.52
N GLY A 299 19.96 -25.82 -12.49
CA GLY A 299 20.14 -24.80 -13.51
C GLY A 299 19.91 -25.36 -14.91
N THR A 300 19.13 -24.65 -15.72
CA THR A 300 19.04 -24.90 -17.16
C THR A 300 19.46 -23.63 -17.91
N ASP A 301 20.26 -23.79 -18.96
CA ASP A 301 20.67 -22.70 -19.86
C ASP A 301 21.34 -21.53 -19.13
N CYS A 302 22.36 -21.85 -18.33
CA CYS A 302 23.06 -20.88 -17.50
C CYS A 302 24.40 -20.46 -18.12
N CYS A 303 24.75 -19.18 -18.13
CA CYS A 303 26.10 -18.81 -18.58
C CYS A 303 27.17 -19.09 -17.50
N ARG A 304 26.87 -18.83 -16.22
CA ARG A 304 27.82 -19.06 -15.13
C ARG A 304 27.12 -19.49 -13.86
N ILE A 305 27.66 -20.52 -13.21
CA ILE A 305 27.26 -20.96 -11.87
C ILE A 305 28.51 -20.95 -11.00
N SER A 306 28.42 -20.27 -9.86
CA SER A 306 29.42 -20.34 -8.79
C SER A 306 28.75 -20.76 -7.48
N GLY A 307 29.17 -21.89 -6.93
CA GLY A 307 28.77 -22.39 -5.62
C GLY A 307 29.96 -22.40 -4.68
N ASN A 308 29.73 -22.28 -3.36
CA ASN A 308 30.77 -22.49 -2.36
C ASN A 308 30.56 -23.84 -1.67
N VAL A 309 29.43 -24.05 -1.00
CA VAL A 309 29.10 -25.31 -0.32
C VAL A 309 27.72 -25.79 -0.76
N ASP A 310 27.65 -26.77 -1.67
CA ASP A 310 26.37 -27.31 -2.13
C ASP A 310 26.24 -28.83 -1.95
N TYR A 311 25.05 -29.30 -1.55
CA TYR A 311 24.84 -30.75 -1.44
C TYR A 311 24.60 -31.40 -2.82
N ARG A 312 23.91 -30.71 -3.73
CA ARG A 312 23.65 -31.21 -5.09
C ARG A 312 23.53 -30.09 -6.11
N ILE A 313 24.29 -30.20 -7.19
CA ILE A 313 24.15 -29.36 -8.38
C ILE A 313 23.74 -30.22 -9.57
N LEU A 314 22.65 -29.84 -10.23
CA LEU A 314 22.19 -30.42 -11.50
C LEU A 314 22.13 -29.33 -12.56
N VAL A 315 22.88 -29.50 -13.65
CA VAL A 315 22.95 -28.52 -14.74
C VAL A 315 22.76 -29.21 -16.08
N THR A 316 21.83 -28.71 -16.89
CA THR A 316 21.65 -29.22 -18.26
C THR A 316 22.65 -28.58 -19.21
N GLU A 317 22.65 -27.26 -19.34
CA GLU A 317 23.56 -26.54 -20.21
C GLU A 317 24.20 -25.38 -19.45
N CYS A 318 25.53 -25.28 -19.51
CA CYS A 318 26.23 -24.14 -18.94
C CYS A 318 27.55 -23.77 -19.63
N CYS A 319 27.93 -22.48 -19.65
CA CYS A 319 29.27 -22.13 -20.14
C CYS A 319 30.35 -22.37 -19.09
N ARG A 320 30.09 -22.07 -17.81
CA ARG A 320 31.08 -22.21 -16.74
C ARG A 320 30.48 -22.57 -15.40
N ILE A 321 31.02 -23.60 -14.78
CA ILE A 321 30.71 -24.00 -13.41
C ILE A 321 32.00 -23.88 -12.58
N SER A 322 31.89 -23.24 -11.42
CA SER A 322 32.96 -23.13 -10.43
C SER A 322 32.39 -23.50 -9.07
N VAL A 323 32.86 -24.59 -8.47
CA VAL A 323 32.39 -25.02 -7.14
C VAL A 323 33.57 -25.33 -6.24
N ASN A 324 33.42 -25.07 -4.94
CA ASN A 324 34.47 -25.33 -3.96
C ASN A 324 34.25 -26.68 -3.26
N GLU A 325 33.12 -26.87 -2.59
CA GLU A 325 32.81 -28.07 -1.81
C GLU A 325 31.42 -28.63 -2.16
N ASP A 326 31.35 -29.69 -2.96
CA ASP A 326 30.09 -30.36 -3.30
C ASP A 326 30.04 -31.86 -2.99
N TYR A 327 28.85 -32.33 -2.60
CA TYR A 327 28.63 -33.77 -2.51
C TYR A 327 28.35 -34.43 -3.87
N ARG A 328 27.55 -33.79 -4.74
CA ARG A 328 27.23 -34.34 -6.08
C ARG A 328 27.02 -33.25 -7.12
N ILE A 329 27.76 -33.36 -8.22
CA ILE A 329 27.59 -32.55 -9.42
C ILE A 329 27.17 -33.45 -10.58
N LEU A 330 26.04 -33.14 -11.22
CA LEU A 330 25.58 -33.75 -12.46
C LEU A 330 25.44 -32.67 -13.53
N VAL A 331 26.25 -32.77 -14.58
CA VAL A 331 26.25 -31.82 -15.71
C VAL A 331 26.02 -32.58 -16.99
N THR A 332 25.09 -32.12 -17.81
CA THR A 332 24.94 -32.67 -19.16
C THR A 332 25.99 -32.02 -20.05
N ASP A 333 25.82 -30.75 -20.41
CA ASP A 333 26.72 -30.05 -21.32
C ASP A 333 27.34 -28.81 -20.67
N CYS A 334 28.68 -28.75 -20.63
CA CYS A 334 29.37 -27.56 -20.13
C CYS A 334 30.70 -27.24 -20.80
N TYR A 335 30.99 -25.97 -21.09
CA TYR A 335 32.30 -25.63 -21.66
C TYR A 335 33.45 -25.75 -20.65
N ARG A 336 33.26 -25.31 -19.40
CA ARG A 336 34.32 -25.39 -18.38
C ARG A 336 33.77 -25.67 -16.99
N ILE A 337 34.33 -26.68 -16.35
CA ILE A 337 34.05 -27.03 -14.96
C ILE A 337 35.35 -26.86 -14.16
N SER A 338 35.29 -26.13 -13.06
CA SER A 338 36.37 -26.01 -12.09
C SER A 338 35.82 -26.35 -10.71
N VAL A 339 36.38 -27.38 -10.11
CA VAL A 339 35.93 -28.01 -8.86
C VAL A 339 37.11 -28.13 -7.91
N ASN A 340 36.88 -28.28 -6.61
CA ASN A 340 37.98 -28.43 -5.65
C ASN A 340 37.82 -29.70 -4.80
N GLU A 341 36.86 -29.74 -3.87
CA GLU A 341 36.67 -30.81 -2.89
C GLU A 341 35.33 -31.54 -3.10
N ASP A 342 35.18 -32.25 -4.23
CA ASP A 342 33.91 -32.88 -4.58
C ASP A 342 33.89 -34.41 -4.40
N TYR A 343 32.77 -34.93 -3.90
CA TYR A 343 32.64 -36.38 -3.71
C TYR A 343 32.30 -37.14 -5.00
N GLN A 344 31.37 -36.63 -5.81
CA GLN A 344 30.90 -37.28 -7.03
C GLN A 344 30.59 -36.28 -8.13
N ILE A 345 31.30 -36.41 -9.25
CA ILE A 345 31.10 -35.61 -10.46
C ILE A 345 30.74 -36.54 -11.62
N LEU A 346 29.57 -36.31 -12.22
CA LEU A 346 29.13 -36.97 -13.44
C LEU A 346 28.90 -35.91 -14.52
N VAL A 347 29.68 -35.98 -15.60
CA VAL A 347 29.60 -35.05 -16.73
C VAL A 347 29.37 -35.85 -18.00
N THR A 348 28.37 -35.50 -18.80
CA THR A 348 28.25 -36.13 -20.12
C THR A 348 29.25 -35.49 -21.08
N ASP A 349 29.09 -34.21 -21.40
CA ASP A 349 29.92 -33.54 -22.41
C ASP A 349 30.57 -32.27 -21.84
N CYS A 350 31.91 -32.17 -21.95
CA CYS A 350 32.63 -30.98 -21.52
C CYS A 350 33.90 -30.64 -22.30
N CYS A 351 34.20 -29.37 -22.52
CA CYS A 351 35.48 -29.00 -23.14
C CYS A 351 36.66 -29.03 -22.17
N ARG A 352 36.45 -28.63 -20.90
CA ARG A 352 37.52 -28.59 -19.91
C ARG A 352 37.04 -28.82 -18.49
N ILE A 353 37.61 -29.80 -17.81
CA ILE A 353 37.47 -30.01 -16.37
C ILE A 353 38.79 -29.65 -15.69
N SER A 354 38.75 -29.20 -14.44
CA SER A 354 39.93 -29.04 -13.58
C SER A 354 39.51 -29.22 -12.13
N GLY A 355 40.18 -30.12 -11.41
CA GLY A 355 39.88 -30.46 -10.02
C GLY A 355 41.16 -30.73 -9.23
N ASN A 356 41.05 -30.76 -7.90
CA ASN A 356 42.20 -30.99 -7.02
C ASN A 356 41.98 -32.21 -6.11
N GLU A 357 40.85 -32.26 -5.38
CA GLU A 357 40.55 -33.25 -4.33
C GLU A 357 39.23 -34.01 -4.58
N ASP A 358 39.03 -34.48 -5.82
CA ASP A 358 37.79 -35.15 -6.20
C ASP A 358 37.85 -36.68 -5.99
N TYR A 359 36.85 -37.25 -5.32
CA TYR A 359 36.83 -38.69 -5.00
C TYR A 359 36.38 -39.59 -6.16
N ARG A 360 35.38 -39.15 -6.94
CA ARG A 360 34.83 -39.92 -8.06
C ARG A 360 34.40 -39.02 -9.22
N ILE A 361 35.12 -39.10 -10.33
CA ILE A 361 34.80 -38.40 -11.57
C ILE A 361 34.45 -39.42 -12.65
N LEU A 362 33.26 -39.29 -13.25
CA LEU A 362 32.85 -40.02 -14.46
C LEU A 362 32.53 -39.01 -15.56
N VAL A 363 33.21 -39.14 -16.69
CA VAL A 363 33.08 -38.23 -17.84
C VAL A 363 32.90 -39.07 -19.09
N THR A 364 31.83 -38.85 -19.87
CA THR A 364 31.62 -39.61 -21.12
C THR A 364 32.39 -39.01 -22.29
N GLU A 365 32.30 -37.70 -22.51
CA GLU A 365 33.01 -36.99 -23.57
C GLU A 365 33.68 -35.72 -23.02
N CYS A 366 35.01 -35.68 -23.05
CA CYS A 366 35.72 -34.46 -22.70
C CYS A 366 37.00 -34.22 -23.48
N CYS A 367 37.21 -32.99 -23.93
CA CYS A 367 38.40 -32.60 -24.68
C CYS A 367 39.65 -32.52 -23.80
N ARG A 368 39.51 -32.12 -22.52
CA ARG A 368 40.63 -31.94 -21.59
C ARG A 368 40.18 -32.05 -20.12
N ILE A 369 40.81 -32.95 -19.38
CA ILE A 369 40.70 -33.08 -17.92
C ILE A 369 41.99 -32.56 -17.29
#